data_AF-A0AAE1ZLK8-F1
#
_entry.id   AF-A0AAE1ZLK8-F1
#
_cell.length_a   1.000
_cell.length_b   1.000
_cell.length_c   1.000
_cell.angle_alpha   90.00
_cell.angle_beta   90.00
_cell.angle_gamma   90.00
#
_symmetry.space_group_name_H-M   'P 1'
#
loop_
_entity.id
_entity.type
_entity.pdbx_description
1 polymer ?
#
loop_
_entity_poly.entity_id
_entity_poly.type
_entity_poly.pdbx_seq_one_letter_code
_entity_poly.pdbx_strand_id
1 'polypeptide(L)'
;MNVLVGDVEYGGLWPAAGLSSSSAFVVASAITIMQMSGLQISRHELAGLCAQCEQYIGVQGGGMDQAVSILAVENNALLIEFTKPFVTINPIQLPSDIVFVIAHSGVHARKAATSHYNERVAECRLAARNPSLFQILAPKYQCGTTINLSDAQKLYGSLTPGDMIRIKSDGLSIVTKHLPSGIISRENLYNLGLTKTIIDGCLTENIKTMEHFNLRDRAEHVYSEAERVFDFYNLCKKISGHGDLETNSMDYMQLLGDLMNQSQLSCVNLYQCSCQELDKLITICRSAGAFGSRLTGAGWGGCTVSLVKKSDADRFIEKVLQEFYGTIDNTDNRLIFISQPGRPAGIMFMR
;
A
#
# COMPACT_ATOMS: atom_id res chain seq x y z
N MET A 1 30.62 -5.40 11.70
CA MET A 1 29.48 -5.77 10.83
C MET A 1 29.03 -4.49 10.16
N ASN A 2 29.15 -4.39 8.83
CA ASN A 2 28.67 -3.21 8.10
C ASN A 2 27.21 -3.47 7.69
N VAL A 3 26.33 -2.49 7.89
CA VAL A 3 24.91 -2.58 7.50
C VAL A 3 24.74 -1.88 6.17
N LEU A 4 24.35 -2.63 5.13
CA LEU A 4 24.05 -2.07 3.81
C LEU A 4 22.54 -1.92 3.66
N VAL A 5 22.08 -0.70 3.37
CA VAL A 5 20.67 -0.38 3.12
C VAL A 5 20.60 0.36 1.79
N GLY A 6 20.18 -0.34 0.74
CA GLY A 6 19.87 0.20 -0.60
C GLY A 6 20.80 1.31 -1.09
N ASP A 7 21.95 0.97 -1.64
CA ASP A 7 22.86 1.95 -2.25
C ASP A 7 22.38 2.37 -3.65
N VAL A 8 22.57 3.64 -3.99
CA VAL A 8 22.21 4.25 -5.28
C VAL A 8 22.99 3.58 -6.43
N GLU A 9 24.13 2.93 -6.15
CA GLU A 9 24.90 2.15 -7.13
C GLU A 9 24.24 0.82 -7.56
N TYR A 10 23.27 0.30 -6.79
CA TYR A 10 22.60 -0.98 -7.07
C TYR A 10 21.07 -0.85 -7.23
N GLY A 11 20.58 0.33 -7.65
CA GLY A 11 19.13 0.62 -7.79
C GLY A 11 18.48 1.08 -6.47
N GLY A 12 19.16 1.99 -5.77
CA GLY A 12 18.87 2.37 -4.39
C GLY A 12 17.43 2.79 -4.09
N LEU A 13 17.03 2.49 -2.86
CA LEU A 13 15.79 2.97 -2.25
C LEU A 13 15.92 4.48 -2.05
N TRP A 14 15.37 5.29 -2.94
CA TRP A 14 15.40 6.75 -2.76
C TRP A 14 14.74 7.13 -1.43
N PRO A 15 15.44 7.89 -0.56
CA PRO A 15 14.87 8.31 0.71
C PRO A 15 13.57 9.07 0.51
N ALA A 16 12.56 8.74 1.31
CA ALA A 16 11.26 9.40 1.27
C ALA A 16 10.56 9.35 -0.10
N ALA A 17 10.81 8.30 -0.89
CA ALA A 17 10.25 8.15 -2.22
C ALA A 17 9.11 7.13 -2.32
N GLY A 18 8.58 6.63 -1.21
CA GLY A 18 7.55 5.58 -1.24
C GLY A 18 8.08 4.17 -1.59
N LEU A 19 9.41 3.97 -1.62
CA LEU A 19 10.06 2.66 -1.80
C LEU A 19 10.50 2.01 -0.48
N SER A 20 10.07 2.56 0.66
CA SER A 20 10.24 1.91 1.97
C SER A 20 11.69 1.81 2.46
N SER A 21 12.51 2.83 2.15
CA SER A 21 13.89 2.98 2.65
C SER A 21 13.99 2.98 4.19
N SER A 22 12.99 3.54 4.89
CA SER A 22 12.93 3.55 6.36
C SER A 22 12.78 2.15 6.93
N SER A 23 11.84 1.38 6.38
CA SER A 23 11.60 -0.01 6.78
C SER A 23 12.79 -0.90 6.49
N ALA A 24 13.46 -0.71 5.35
CA ALA A 24 14.70 -1.43 5.04
C ALA A 24 15.80 -1.17 6.09
N PHE A 25 15.92 0.07 6.57
CA PHE A 25 16.86 0.41 7.66
C PHE A 25 16.48 -0.24 9.00
N VAL A 26 15.20 -0.25 9.35
CA VAL A 26 14.69 -0.93 10.56
C VAL A 26 14.98 -2.43 10.48
N VAL A 27 14.67 -3.08 9.36
CA VAL A 27 14.91 -4.50 9.13
C VAL A 27 16.39 -4.84 9.20
N ALA A 28 17.25 -4.07 8.53
CA ALA A 28 18.69 -4.32 8.52
C ALA A 28 19.30 -4.17 9.93
N SER A 29 18.83 -3.19 10.70
CA SER A 29 19.21 -2.98 12.10
C SER A 29 18.75 -4.14 12.99
N ALA A 30 17.50 -4.62 12.82
CA ALA A 30 16.96 -5.74 13.58
C ALA A 30 17.70 -7.06 13.29
N ILE A 31 18.00 -7.36 12.02
CA ILE A 31 18.79 -8.54 11.62
C ILE A 31 20.21 -8.47 12.22
N THR A 32 20.82 -7.28 12.21
CA THR A 32 22.15 -7.05 12.78
C THR A 32 22.17 -7.34 14.29
N ILE A 33 21.21 -6.79 15.03
CA ILE A 33 21.09 -7.01 16.48
C ILE A 33 20.81 -8.48 16.77
N MET A 34 19.87 -9.11 16.06
CA MET A 34 19.54 -10.53 16.22
C MET A 34 20.78 -11.41 16.03
N GLN A 35 21.58 -11.14 15.00
CA GLN A 35 22.82 -11.86 14.74
C GLN A 35 23.87 -11.66 15.83
N MET A 36 24.06 -10.42 16.31
CA MET A 36 25.03 -10.10 17.35
C MET A 36 24.65 -10.67 18.72
N SER A 37 23.35 -10.74 19.02
CA SER A 37 22.85 -11.27 20.30
C SER A 37 22.67 -12.79 20.30
N GLY A 38 22.83 -13.47 19.17
CA GLY A 38 22.59 -14.91 19.04
C GLY A 38 21.12 -15.32 19.21
N LEU A 39 20.19 -14.37 19.18
CA LEU A 39 18.76 -14.61 19.34
C LEU A 39 18.21 -15.39 18.15
N GLN A 40 17.32 -16.35 18.43
CA GLN A 40 16.67 -17.17 17.41
C GLN A 40 15.23 -16.70 17.26
N ILE A 41 15.00 -15.73 16.36
CA ILE A 41 13.67 -15.20 16.04
C ILE A 41 13.30 -15.64 14.63
N SER A 42 12.07 -16.14 14.45
CA SER A 42 11.61 -16.53 13.12
C SER A 42 11.47 -15.31 12.20
N ARG A 43 11.67 -15.48 10.89
CA ARG A 43 11.49 -14.38 9.92
C ARG A 43 10.10 -13.74 9.98
N HIS A 44 9.07 -14.56 10.25
CA HIS A 44 7.68 -14.11 10.34
C HIS A 44 7.46 -13.23 11.58
N GLU A 45 8.00 -13.66 12.71
CA GLU A 45 7.98 -12.88 13.94
C GLU A 45 8.80 -11.59 13.82
N LEU A 46 9.99 -11.68 13.20
CA LEU A 46 10.85 -10.52 12.94
C LEU A 46 10.14 -9.45 12.10
N ALA A 47 9.37 -9.85 11.10
CA ALA A 47 8.57 -8.91 10.30
C ALA A 47 7.53 -8.18 11.15
N GLY A 48 6.83 -8.89 12.03
CA GLY A 48 5.89 -8.30 12.99
C GLY A 48 6.56 -7.34 13.98
N LEU A 49 7.70 -7.74 14.54
CA LEU A 49 8.49 -6.90 15.46
C LEU A 49 9.00 -5.63 14.78
N CYS A 50 9.51 -5.73 13.55
CA CYS A 50 9.97 -4.57 12.79
C CYS A 50 8.82 -3.60 12.47
N ALA A 51 7.64 -4.12 12.11
CA ALA A 51 6.46 -3.31 11.86
C ALA A 51 6.01 -2.53 13.09
N GLN A 52 6.01 -3.18 14.26
CA GLN A 52 5.72 -2.51 15.54
C GLN A 52 6.81 -1.49 15.90
N CYS A 53 8.08 -1.84 15.67
CA CYS A 53 9.22 -0.98 15.97
C CYS A 53 9.16 0.34 15.19
N GLU A 54 8.81 0.30 13.90
CA GLU A 54 8.74 1.50 13.07
C GLU A 54 7.68 2.49 13.58
N GLN A 55 6.67 2.03 14.31
CA GLN A 55 5.66 2.91 14.90
C GLN A 55 6.22 3.81 16.03
N TYR A 56 7.36 3.46 16.64
CA TYR A 56 8.01 4.31 17.65
C TYR A 56 8.50 5.65 17.10
N ILE A 57 8.68 5.79 15.78
CA ILE A 57 9.00 7.09 15.16
C ILE A 57 7.78 8.00 15.02
N GLY A 58 6.60 7.54 15.43
CA GLY A 58 5.33 8.28 15.41
C GLY A 58 4.43 8.01 14.21
N VAL A 59 4.90 7.27 13.19
CA VAL A 59 4.08 6.88 12.03
C VAL A 59 3.29 5.61 12.34
N GLN A 60 1.97 5.64 12.21
CA GLN A 60 1.09 4.51 12.50
C GLN A 60 0.97 3.54 11.32
N GLY A 61 2.12 3.15 10.76
CA GLY A 61 2.24 2.28 9.58
C GLY A 61 1.72 0.85 9.78
N GLY A 62 1.45 0.18 8.66
CA GLY A 62 1.22 -1.27 8.60
C GLY A 62 2.52 -2.08 8.55
N GLY A 63 2.39 -3.38 8.23
CA GLY A 63 3.52 -4.32 8.20
C GLY A 63 4.03 -4.72 6.80
N MET A 64 3.50 -4.14 5.72
CA MET A 64 3.81 -4.53 4.34
C MET A 64 5.28 -4.38 4.01
N ASP A 65 5.86 -3.23 4.32
CA ASP A 65 7.22 -2.86 3.94
C ASP A 65 8.27 -3.77 4.60
N GLN A 66 8.08 -4.08 5.88
CA GLN A 66 8.97 -4.95 6.66
C GLN A 66 8.75 -6.41 6.26
N ALA A 67 7.49 -6.83 6.06
CA ALA A 67 7.16 -8.18 5.63
C ALA A 67 7.76 -8.49 4.25
N VAL A 68 7.62 -7.62 3.25
CA VAL A 68 8.21 -7.87 1.93
C VAL A 68 9.73 -7.88 2.00
N SER A 69 10.34 -6.98 2.77
CA SER A 69 11.80 -6.96 2.94
C SER A 69 12.33 -8.24 3.57
N ILE A 70 11.63 -8.81 4.56
CA ILE A 70 12.08 -10.01 5.28
C ILE A 70 11.59 -11.31 4.61
N LEU A 71 10.46 -11.32 3.93
CA LEU A 71 9.82 -12.55 3.45
C LEU A 71 9.82 -12.68 1.93
N ALA A 72 10.40 -11.73 1.18
CA ALA A 72 10.54 -11.81 -0.27
C ALA A 72 11.09 -13.17 -0.74
N VAL A 73 10.58 -13.62 -1.88
CA VAL A 73 11.05 -14.81 -2.60
C VAL A 73 11.56 -14.32 -3.94
N GLU A 74 12.82 -14.62 -4.25
CA GLU A 74 13.46 -14.18 -5.49
C GLU A 74 12.60 -14.57 -6.71
N ASN A 75 12.49 -13.65 -7.67
CA ASN A 75 11.69 -13.78 -8.89
C ASN A 75 10.16 -13.96 -8.68
N ASN A 76 9.64 -13.69 -7.48
CA ASN A 76 8.21 -13.76 -7.20
C ASN A 76 7.70 -12.47 -6.56
N ALA A 77 6.58 -11.95 -7.04
CA ALA A 77 5.77 -11.02 -6.27
C ALA A 77 5.07 -11.79 -5.12
N LEU A 78 4.60 -11.08 -4.10
CA LEU A 78 3.95 -11.69 -2.94
C LEU A 78 2.56 -11.12 -2.72
N LEU A 79 1.57 -11.99 -2.51
CA LEU A 79 0.38 -11.63 -1.74
C LEU A 79 0.71 -11.81 -0.26
N ILE A 80 0.72 -10.72 0.50
CA ILE A 80 1.01 -10.72 1.94
C ILE A 80 -0.30 -10.56 2.70
N GLU A 81 -0.60 -11.51 3.57
CA GLU A 81 -1.83 -11.52 4.37
C GLU A 81 -1.49 -11.32 5.86
N PHE A 82 -2.18 -10.36 6.48
CA PHE A 82 -2.01 -10.03 7.90
C PHE A 82 -3.12 -10.67 8.72
N THR A 83 -2.94 -11.93 9.10
CA THR A 83 -3.90 -12.69 9.91
C THR A 83 -3.40 -12.78 11.34
N LYS A 84 -3.77 -11.82 12.20
CA LYS A 84 -3.29 -11.73 13.59
C LYS A 84 -3.34 -13.11 14.30
N PRO A 85 -2.24 -13.56 14.94
CA PRO A 85 -0.95 -12.88 15.14
C PRO A 85 0.09 -13.09 14.01
N PHE A 86 -0.26 -13.77 12.93
CA PHE A 86 0.65 -14.22 11.88
C PHE A 86 0.65 -13.30 10.65
N VAL A 87 1.77 -13.32 9.93
CA VAL A 87 1.89 -12.78 8.57
C VAL A 87 2.12 -13.97 7.65
N THR A 88 1.29 -14.17 6.64
CA THR A 88 1.47 -15.25 5.66
C THR A 88 1.80 -14.67 4.30
N ILE A 89 2.58 -15.39 3.50
CA ILE A 89 2.95 -14.99 2.14
C ILE A 89 2.48 -16.05 1.16
N ASN A 90 1.97 -15.60 0.01
CA ASN A 90 1.66 -16.45 -1.13
C ASN A 90 2.43 -15.91 -2.34
N PRO A 91 3.58 -16.53 -2.67
CA PRO A 91 4.37 -16.12 -3.84
C PRO A 91 3.62 -16.34 -5.14
N ILE A 92 3.78 -15.42 -6.09
CA ILE A 92 3.24 -15.50 -7.44
C ILE A 92 4.26 -15.00 -8.45
N GLN A 93 4.46 -15.78 -9.52
CA GLN A 93 5.23 -15.33 -10.68
C GLN A 93 4.37 -14.40 -11.52
N LEU A 94 4.96 -13.26 -11.89
CA LEU A 94 4.37 -12.32 -12.83
C LEU A 94 4.58 -12.84 -14.28
N PRO A 95 3.70 -12.47 -15.24
CA PRO A 95 3.91 -12.78 -16.66
C PRO A 95 5.29 -12.31 -17.16
N SER A 96 5.95 -13.12 -17.98
CA SER A 96 7.37 -12.92 -18.35
C SER A 96 7.61 -11.84 -19.42
N ASP A 97 6.54 -11.46 -20.11
CA ASP A 97 6.45 -10.46 -21.18
C ASP A 97 6.00 -9.08 -20.67
N ILE A 98 5.79 -8.92 -19.36
CA ILE A 98 5.61 -7.61 -18.72
C ILE A 98 6.82 -7.24 -17.85
N VAL A 99 6.99 -5.94 -17.63
CA VAL A 99 7.91 -5.37 -16.64
C VAL A 99 7.24 -4.25 -15.87
N PHE A 100 7.72 -3.99 -14.66
CA PHE A 100 7.34 -2.82 -13.89
C PHE A 100 8.45 -1.77 -13.97
N VAL A 101 8.07 -0.55 -14.35
CA VAL A 101 8.98 0.59 -14.38
C VAL A 101 8.62 1.51 -13.21
N ILE A 102 9.63 1.82 -12.39
CA ILE A 102 9.52 2.75 -11.26
C ILE A 102 10.05 4.10 -11.71
N ALA A 103 9.29 5.17 -11.43
CA ALA A 103 9.70 6.54 -11.76
C ALA A 103 9.42 7.50 -10.59
N HIS A 104 10.40 8.31 -10.23
CA HIS A 104 10.31 9.30 -9.15
C HIS A 104 9.60 10.58 -9.59
N SER A 105 8.61 11.06 -8.84
CA SER A 105 7.93 12.33 -9.15
C SER A 105 8.80 13.58 -9.00
N GLY A 106 10.00 13.47 -8.43
CA GLY A 106 10.83 14.61 -8.03
C GLY A 106 10.47 15.17 -6.64
N VAL A 107 9.38 14.70 -6.04
CA VAL A 107 8.91 15.16 -4.72
C VAL A 107 9.25 14.13 -3.65
N HIS A 108 10.00 14.54 -2.62
CA HIS A 108 10.27 13.68 -1.47
C HIS A 108 9.15 13.80 -0.42
N ALA A 109 8.48 12.68 -0.12
CA ALA A 109 7.41 12.58 0.86
C ALA A 109 7.89 11.94 2.18
N ARG A 110 8.30 12.78 3.13
CA ARG A 110 8.76 12.31 4.46
C ARG A 110 7.56 11.96 5.35
N LYS A 111 7.17 10.68 5.35
CA LYS A 111 6.00 10.16 6.11
C LYS A 111 5.97 10.63 7.59
N ALA A 112 7.10 10.52 8.29
CA ALA A 112 7.22 10.88 9.71
C ALA A 112 7.21 12.38 10.01
N ALA A 113 7.40 13.23 8.99
CA ALA A 113 7.46 14.68 9.16
C ALA A 113 6.09 15.37 9.07
N THR A 114 5.05 14.65 8.64
CA THR A 114 3.71 15.20 8.40
C THR A 114 2.63 14.38 9.10
N SER A 115 1.45 14.95 9.28
CA SER A 115 0.30 14.27 9.90
C SER A 115 -0.50 13.39 8.94
N HIS A 116 -0.41 13.64 7.63
CA HIS A 116 -1.30 13.07 6.61
C HIS A 116 -1.46 11.55 6.67
N TYR A 117 -0.36 10.83 6.90
CA TYR A 117 -0.40 9.37 7.01
C TYR A 117 -1.27 8.93 8.21
N ASN A 118 -1.04 9.53 9.38
CA ASN A 118 -1.76 9.20 10.61
C ASN A 118 -3.22 9.66 10.55
N GLU A 119 -3.53 10.78 9.87
CA GLU A 119 -4.90 11.22 9.62
C GLU A 119 -5.71 10.13 8.91
N ARG A 120 -5.16 9.55 7.83
CA ARG A 120 -5.82 8.44 7.11
C ARG A 120 -6.01 7.21 7.99
N VAL A 121 -5.00 6.87 8.80
CA VAL A 121 -5.10 5.75 9.74
C VAL A 121 -6.21 6.01 10.76
N ALA A 122 -6.34 7.23 11.29
CA ALA A 122 -7.40 7.60 12.22
C ALA A 122 -8.77 7.54 11.58
N GLU A 123 -8.95 8.09 10.36
CA GLU A 123 -10.21 8.02 9.62
C GLU A 123 -10.65 6.56 9.39
N CYS A 124 -9.74 5.68 8.96
CA CYS A 124 -10.01 4.25 8.80
C CYS A 124 -10.35 3.56 10.13
N ARG A 125 -9.66 3.91 11.21
CA ARG A 125 -9.91 3.37 12.56
C ARG A 125 -11.27 3.80 13.12
N LEU A 126 -11.68 5.04 12.86
CA LEU A 126 -12.99 5.57 13.25
C LEU A 126 -14.11 4.97 12.40
N ALA A 127 -13.91 4.89 11.09
CA ALA A 127 -14.84 4.22 10.17
C ALA A 127 -15.06 2.77 10.60
N ALA A 128 -13.99 2.04 10.85
CA ALA A 128 -14.07 0.67 11.37
C ALA A 128 -14.84 0.61 12.67
N ARG A 129 -14.68 1.59 13.58
CA ARG A 129 -15.27 1.58 14.92
C ARG A 129 -16.72 2.10 14.99
N ASN A 130 -17.35 2.43 13.87
CA ASN A 130 -18.73 2.89 13.85
C ASN A 130 -19.69 1.77 14.32
N PRO A 131 -20.44 1.96 15.44
CA PRO A 131 -21.38 0.95 15.95
C PRO A 131 -22.41 0.45 14.93
N SER A 132 -22.79 1.27 13.96
CA SER A 132 -23.77 0.90 12.94
C SER A 132 -23.22 -0.09 11.91
N LEU A 133 -21.92 -0.04 11.63
CA LEU A 133 -21.24 -1.08 10.83
C LEU A 133 -21.04 -2.38 11.62
N PHE A 134 -21.19 -2.33 12.95
CA PHE A 134 -21.13 -3.49 13.82
C PHE A 134 -22.51 -3.87 14.33
N GLN A 135 -23.52 -3.99 13.47
CA GLN A 135 -24.79 -4.57 13.91
C GLN A 135 -24.47 -5.85 14.72
N ILE A 136 -24.69 -5.79 16.04
CA ILE A 136 -24.16 -6.71 17.05
C ILE A 136 -22.70 -6.38 17.48
N LEU A 137 -22.51 -5.31 18.26
CA LEU A 137 -21.56 -5.41 19.37
C LEU A 137 -22.14 -6.46 20.31
N ALA A 138 -21.73 -7.71 20.08
CA ALA A 138 -21.81 -8.75 21.07
C ALA A 138 -21.26 -8.17 22.38
N PRO A 139 -21.85 -8.49 23.55
CA PRO A 139 -21.29 -8.20 24.88
C PRO A 139 -19.81 -8.62 25.08
N LYS A 140 -19.22 -9.29 24.09
CA LYS A 140 -17.84 -9.78 24.04
C LYS A 140 -16.78 -8.74 23.67
N TYR A 141 -17.15 -7.56 23.15
CA TYR A 141 -16.16 -6.52 22.84
C TYR A 141 -16.04 -5.53 24.00
N GLN A 142 -15.05 -5.79 24.84
CA GLN A 142 -14.66 -4.89 25.92
C GLN A 142 -13.98 -3.63 25.37
N CYS A 143 -14.11 -2.54 26.11
CA CYS A 143 -13.33 -1.32 25.91
C CYS A 143 -11.83 -1.66 25.81
N GLY A 144 -11.20 -1.41 24.66
CA GLY A 144 -9.76 -1.60 24.45
C GLY A 144 -9.35 -2.50 23.28
N THR A 145 -10.26 -3.22 22.61
CA THR A 145 -9.91 -4.01 21.42
C THR A 145 -9.71 -3.12 20.18
N THR A 146 -8.53 -3.18 19.56
CA THR A 146 -8.22 -2.44 18.33
C THR A 146 -8.80 -3.14 17.10
N ILE A 147 -9.95 -2.66 16.64
CA ILE A 147 -10.64 -3.13 15.43
C ILE A 147 -10.21 -2.30 14.20
N ASN A 148 -10.01 -2.96 13.06
CA ASN A 148 -9.79 -2.34 11.75
C ASN A 148 -10.92 -2.66 10.76
N LEU A 149 -10.85 -2.14 9.53
CA LEU A 149 -11.91 -2.33 8.52
C LEU A 149 -12.07 -3.79 8.08
N SER A 150 -10.99 -4.59 8.03
CA SER A 150 -11.09 -6.02 7.72
C SER A 150 -11.80 -6.78 8.85
N ASP A 151 -11.51 -6.44 10.10
CA ASP A 151 -12.22 -6.98 11.27
C ASP A 151 -13.71 -6.61 11.20
N ALA A 152 -14.04 -5.36 10.85
CA ALA A 152 -15.42 -4.90 10.67
C ALA A 152 -16.17 -5.65 9.54
N GLN A 153 -15.52 -5.89 8.40
CA GLN A 153 -16.09 -6.70 7.31
C GLN A 153 -16.45 -8.11 7.79
N LYS A 154 -15.52 -8.78 8.50
CA LYS A 154 -15.72 -10.14 9.02
C LYS A 154 -16.88 -10.19 10.02
N LEU A 155 -16.97 -9.18 10.89
CA LEU A 155 -18.03 -9.07 11.88
C LEU A 155 -19.40 -8.80 11.26
N TYR A 156 -19.45 -8.01 10.19
CA TYR A 156 -20.69 -7.79 9.43
C TYR A 156 -21.17 -9.06 8.71
N GLY A 157 -20.28 -10.05 8.51
CA GLY A 157 -20.58 -11.30 7.81
C GLY A 157 -20.41 -11.22 6.29
N SER A 158 -19.69 -10.20 5.80
CA SER A 158 -19.38 -10.05 4.37
C SER A 158 -18.26 -11.01 3.95
N LEU A 159 -18.49 -11.78 2.88
CA LEU A 159 -17.55 -12.79 2.41
C LEU A 159 -16.30 -12.17 1.77
N THR A 160 -16.46 -11.07 1.05
CA THR A 160 -15.37 -10.37 0.34
C THR A 160 -15.35 -8.89 0.69
N PRO A 161 -14.20 -8.20 0.50
CA PRO A 161 -14.16 -6.74 0.59
C PRO A 161 -15.15 -6.07 -0.37
N GLY A 162 -15.32 -6.62 -1.57
CA GLY A 162 -16.27 -6.11 -2.58
C GLY A 162 -17.72 -6.10 -2.13
N ASP A 163 -18.12 -7.07 -1.30
CA ASP A 163 -19.49 -7.10 -0.74
C ASP A 163 -19.82 -5.86 0.10
N MET A 164 -18.80 -5.21 0.69
CA MET A 164 -18.96 -3.99 1.49
C MET A 164 -19.32 -2.77 0.66
N ILE A 165 -18.88 -2.73 -0.61
CA ILE A 165 -19.01 -1.57 -1.50
C ILE A 165 -19.99 -1.79 -2.65
N ARG A 166 -20.38 -3.04 -2.93
CA ARG A 166 -21.33 -3.38 -3.98
C ARG A 166 -22.73 -2.87 -3.62
N ILE A 167 -23.34 -2.15 -4.56
CA ILE A 167 -24.71 -1.63 -4.43
C ILE A 167 -25.69 -2.82 -4.36
N LYS A 168 -26.55 -2.81 -3.34
CA LYS A 168 -27.59 -3.80 -3.10
C LYS A 168 -28.91 -3.34 -3.74
N SER A 169 -29.97 -4.14 -3.59
CA SER A 169 -31.29 -3.86 -4.17
C SER A 169 -31.96 -2.58 -3.65
N ASP A 170 -31.54 -2.08 -2.47
CA ASP A 170 -32.00 -0.81 -1.91
C ASP A 170 -31.25 0.41 -2.47
N GLY A 171 -30.36 0.22 -3.45
CA GLY A 171 -29.57 1.28 -4.07
C GLY A 171 -28.37 1.74 -3.24
N LEU A 172 -28.08 1.10 -2.11
CA LEU A 172 -26.96 1.42 -1.24
C LEU A 172 -26.01 0.22 -1.11
N SER A 173 -24.73 0.52 -0.88
CA SER A 173 -23.74 -0.43 -0.37
C SER A 173 -23.76 -0.47 1.16
N ILE A 174 -23.11 -1.47 1.78
CA ILE A 174 -22.99 -1.53 3.24
C ILE A 174 -22.28 -0.28 3.77
N VAL A 175 -21.21 0.15 3.11
CA VAL A 175 -20.46 1.35 3.50
C VAL A 175 -21.33 2.61 3.40
N THR A 176 -22.01 2.83 2.27
CA THR A 176 -22.84 4.04 2.06
C THR A 176 -24.06 4.07 2.97
N LYS A 177 -24.57 2.91 3.39
CA LYS A 177 -25.67 2.77 4.35
C LYS A 177 -25.29 3.23 5.76
N HIS A 178 -24.05 3.03 6.20
CA HIS A 178 -23.64 3.22 7.59
C HIS A 178 -22.66 4.36 7.84
N LEU A 179 -21.89 4.78 6.85
CA LEU A 179 -20.95 5.89 6.97
C LEU A 179 -21.47 7.11 6.23
N PRO A 180 -21.35 8.34 6.78
CA PRO A 180 -21.84 9.56 6.11
C PRO A 180 -20.98 9.94 4.91
N SER A 181 -21.58 10.57 3.90
CA SER A 181 -20.84 11.14 2.76
C SER A 181 -20.07 12.38 3.16
N GLY A 182 -18.88 12.56 2.58
CA GLY A 182 -18.10 13.78 2.74
C GLY A 182 -17.43 13.91 4.10
N ILE A 183 -16.97 15.13 4.39
CA ILE A 183 -16.21 15.45 5.59
C ILE A 183 -17.16 15.70 6.76
N ILE A 184 -16.94 14.99 7.87
CA ILE A 184 -17.66 15.14 9.14
C ILE A 184 -16.77 15.81 10.18
N SER A 185 -17.34 16.72 11.00
CA SER A 185 -16.63 17.32 12.12
C SER A 185 -16.50 16.34 13.29
N ARG A 186 -15.51 16.57 14.17
CA ARG A 186 -15.32 15.79 15.40
C ARG A 186 -16.57 15.75 16.27
N GLU A 187 -17.25 16.88 16.43
CA GLU A 187 -18.51 16.97 17.18
C GLU A 187 -19.59 16.06 16.58
N ASN A 188 -19.68 16.02 15.25
CA ASN A 188 -20.69 15.21 14.58
C ASN A 188 -20.37 13.71 14.58
N LEU A 189 -19.15 13.29 14.97
CA LEU A 189 -18.84 11.87 15.19
C LEU A 189 -19.69 11.25 16.31
N TYR A 190 -20.09 12.04 17.32
CA TYR A 190 -20.98 11.57 18.38
C TYR A 190 -22.35 11.12 17.85
N ASN A 191 -22.83 11.75 16.78
CA ASN A 191 -24.09 11.38 16.12
C ASN A 191 -24.01 10.00 15.43
N LEU A 192 -22.79 9.50 15.18
CA LEU A 192 -22.56 8.14 14.68
C LEU A 192 -22.43 7.11 15.81
N GLY A 193 -22.60 7.50 17.08
CA GLY A 193 -22.43 6.65 18.24
C GLY A 193 -20.97 6.44 18.67
N LEU A 194 -20.02 7.19 18.11
CA LEU A 194 -18.62 7.15 18.51
C LEU A 194 -18.43 7.92 19.82
N THR A 195 -17.98 7.25 20.87
CA THR A 195 -17.73 7.89 22.17
C THR A 195 -16.41 8.65 22.18
N LYS A 196 -16.24 9.57 23.13
CA LYS A 196 -14.98 10.31 23.30
C LYS A 196 -13.78 9.37 23.44
N THR A 197 -13.91 8.31 24.25
CA THR A 197 -12.86 7.31 24.43
C THR A 197 -12.46 6.62 23.12
N ILE A 198 -13.44 6.32 22.24
CA ILE A 198 -13.16 5.73 20.93
C ILE A 198 -12.43 6.73 20.03
N ILE A 199 -12.90 7.99 20.01
CA ILE A 199 -12.33 9.05 19.17
C ILE A 199 -10.88 9.30 19.59
N ASP A 200 -10.66 9.62 20.87
CA ASP A 200 -9.34 9.91 21.43
C ASP A 200 -8.39 8.72 21.25
N GLY A 201 -8.89 7.48 21.41
CA GLY A 201 -8.10 6.26 21.19
C GLY A 201 -7.71 5.99 19.73
N CYS A 202 -8.29 6.70 18.75
CA CYS A 202 -7.90 6.60 17.34
C CYS A 202 -6.87 7.67 16.93
N LEU A 203 -6.69 8.73 17.74
CA LEU A 203 -5.82 9.86 17.43
C LEU A 203 -4.45 9.69 18.12
N THR A 204 -3.38 9.95 17.38
CA THR A 204 -2.03 10.05 17.95
C THR A 204 -1.67 11.50 18.28
N GLU A 205 -0.58 11.70 19.04
CA GLU A 205 -0.16 13.05 19.48
C GLU A 205 -0.08 14.09 18.36
N ASN A 206 0.41 13.72 17.17
CA ASN A 206 0.54 14.62 16.02
C ASN A 206 -0.79 14.95 15.31
N ILE A 207 -1.89 14.28 15.65
CA ILE A 207 -3.22 14.50 15.08
C ILE A 207 -4.31 14.67 16.16
N LYS A 208 -3.90 14.87 17.42
CA LYS A 208 -4.83 14.99 18.55
C LYS A 208 -5.81 16.16 18.42
N THR A 209 -5.49 17.16 17.59
CA THR A 209 -6.32 18.34 17.32
C THR A 209 -7.09 18.24 15.99
N MET A 210 -7.13 17.06 15.35
CA MET A 210 -7.84 16.86 14.09
C MET A 210 -9.36 17.00 14.27
N GLU A 211 -9.96 18.00 13.62
CA GLU A 211 -11.39 18.32 13.77
C GLU A 211 -12.29 17.81 12.64
N HIS A 212 -11.71 17.29 11.55
CA HIS A 212 -12.45 16.93 10.33
C HIS A 212 -12.02 15.55 9.84
N PHE A 213 -12.98 14.72 9.43
CA PHE A 213 -12.75 13.32 9.08
C PHE A 213 -13.56 12.93 7.84
N ASN A 214 -12.96 12.17 6.93
CA ASN A 214 -13.66 11.58 5.78
C ASN A 214 -13.73 10.05 5.93
N LEU A 215 -14.78 9.56 6.59
CA LEU A 215 -14.89 8.16 6.98
C LEU A 215 -15.30 7.25 5.82
N ARG A 216 -16.32 7.65 5.06
CA ARG A 216 -16.88 6.83 3.98
C ARG A 216 -15.86 6.61 2.88
N ASP A 217 -15.25 7.66 2.36
CA ASP A 217 -14.33 7.55 1.23
C ASP A 217 -13.10 6.71 1.61
N ARG A 218 -12.64 6.81 2.87
CA ARG A 218 -11.52 6.01 3.39
C ARG A 218 -11.88 4.53 3.44
N ALA A 219 -13.08 4.21 3.92
CA ALA A 219 -13.58 2.84 3.94
C ALA A 219 -13.78 2.27 2.52
N GLU A 220 -14.40 3.04 1.62
CA GLU A 220 -14.60 2.65 0.22
C GLU A 220 -13.27 2.43 -0.50
N HIS A 221 -12.28 3.30 -0.28
CA HIS A 221 -10.92 3.08 -0.77
C HIS A 221 -10.36 1.75 -0.28
N VAL A 222 -10.36 1.51 1.04
CA VAL A 222 -9.75 0.30 1.63
C VAL A 222 -10.41 -0.98 1.12
N TYR A 223 -11.74 -1.05 1.10
CA TYR A 223 -12.44 -2.25 0.64
C TYR A 223 -12.27 -2.48 -0.87
N SER A 224 -12.37 -1.41 -1.68
CA SER A 224 -12.17 -1.53 -3.13
C SER A 224 -10.72 -1.86 -3.49
N GLU A 225 -9.74 -1.35 -2.75
CA GLU A 225 -8.33 -1.66 -2.96
C GLU A 225 -8.03 -3.12 -2.57
N ALA A 226 -8.60 -3.61 -1.47
CA ALA A 226 -8.47 -5.01 -1.09
C ALA A 226 -9.09 -5.96 -2.12
N GLU A 227 -10.25 -5.62 -2.70
CA GLU A 227 -10.85 -6.39 -3.80
C GLU A 227 -9.92 -6.40 -5.03
N ARG A 228 -9.40 -5.23 -5.45
CA ARG A 228 -8.44 -5.12 -6.56
C ARG A 228 -7.18 -5.95 -6.35
N VAL A 229 -6.66 -6.05 -5.13
CA VAL A 229 -5.50 -6.90 -4.80
C VAL A 229 -5.81 -8.37 -5.07
N PHE A 230 -6.97 -8.86 -4.61
CA PHE A 230 -7.37 -10.25 -4.87
C PHE A 230 -7.63 -10.49 -6.35
N ASP A 231 -8.26 -9.55 -7.06
CA ASP A 231 -8.49 -9.66 -8.50
C ASP A 231 -7.18 -9.72 -9.29
N PHE A 232 -6.21 -8.85 -8.95
CA PHE A 232 -4.88 -8.84 -9.56
C PHE A 232 -4.16 -10.17 -9.33
N TYR A 233 -4.12 -10.62 -8.07
CA TYR A 233 -3.49 -11.89 -7.70
C TYR A 233 -4.13 -13.10 -8.40
N ASN A 234 -5.47 -13.15 -8.43
CA ASN A 234 -6.20 -14.22 -9.08
C ASN A 234 -6.01 -14.21 -10.60
N LEU A 235 -5.90 -13.03 -11.22
CA LEU A 235 -5.59 -12.90 -12.64
C LEU A 235 -4.17 -13.41 -12.94
N CYS A 236 -3.16 -13.02 -12.15
CA CYS A 236 -1.81 -13.58 -12.28
C CYS A 236 -1.80 -15.11 -12.10
N LYS A 237 -2.51 -15.64 -11.10
CA LYS A 237 -2.61 -17.08 -10.86
C LYS A 237 -3.26 -17.83 -12.03
N LYS A 238 -4.28 -17.24 -12.67
CA LYS A 238 -4.92 -17.82 -13.87
C LYS A 238 -3.95 -17.89 -15.04
N ILE A 239 -3.19 -16.81 -15.28
CA ILE A 239 -2.18 -16.72 -16.34
C ILE A 239 -1.06 -17.75 -16.12
N SER A 240 -0.52 -17.84 -14.90
CA SER A 240 0.57 -18.76 -14.58
C SER A 240 0.14 -20.23 -14.48
N GLY A 241 -1.15 -20.50 -14.27
CA GLY A 241 -1.69 -21.85 -14.09
C GLY A 241 -2.17 -22.54 -15.38
N HIS A 242 -2.40 -21.80 -16.46
CA HIS A 242 -2.79 -22.35 -17.76
C HIS A 242 -1.67 -22.09 -18.76
N GLY A 243 -0.91 -23.12 -19.09
CA GLY A 243 0.21 -23.05 -20.04
C GLY A 243 -0.15 -22.63 -21.47
N ASP A 244 -1.43 -22.40 -21.77
CA ASP A 244 -1.94 -21.96 -23.07
C ASP A 244 -3.36 -21.36 -22.87
N LEU A 245 -3.47 -20.20 -22.24
CA LEU A 245 -4.69 -19.41 -22.39
C LEU A 245 -4.64 -18.71 -23.76
N GLU A 246 -5.56 -19.08 -24.66
CA GLU A 246 -5.94 -18.32 -25.86
C GLU A 246 -6.52 -16.91 -25.53
N THR A 247 -6.26 -16.35 -24.35
CA THR A 247 -6.42 -14.91 -24.15
C THR A 247 -5.29 -14.23 -24.90
N ASN A 248 -5.67 -13.52 -25.96
CA ASN A 248 -4.80 -12.64 -26.72
C ASN A 248 -3.93 -11.81 -25.74
N SER A 249 -2.61 -11.86 -25.84
CA SER A 249 -1.69 -11.38 -24.79
C SER A 249 -1.90 -9.91 -24.39
N MET A 250 -2.47 -9.10 -25.27
CA MET A 250 -2.86 -7.71 -24.99
C MET A 250 -4.02 -7.58 -23.99
N ASP A 251 -4.91 -8.57 -23.91
CA ASP A 251 -6.14 -8.51 -23.11
C ASP A 251 -5.84 -8.57 -21.60
N TYR A 252 -5.01 -9.52 -21.16
CA TYR A 252 -4.69 -9.63 -19.74
C TYR A 252 -3.80 -8.49 -19.24
N MET A 253 -2.88 -7.95 -20.08
CA MET A 253 -2.06 -6.79 -19.72
C MET A 253 -2.96 -5.57 -19.49
N GLN A 254 -3.97 -5.39 -20.34
CA GLN A 254 -4.96 -4.33 -20.18
C GLN A 254 -5.77 -4.53 -18.89
N LEU A 255 -6.24 -5.76 -18.61
CA LEU A 255 -6.97 -6.06 -17.37
C LEU A 255 -6.14 -5.76 -16.10
N LEU A 256 -4.88 -6.18 -16.05
CA LEU A 256 -3.97 -5.84 -14.94
C LEU A 256 -3.73 -4.33 -14.86
N GLY A 257 -3.55 -3.68 -16.01
CA GLY A 257 -3.36 -2.24 -16.11
C GLY A 257 -4.57 -1.44 -15.61
N ASP A 258 -5.78 -1.88 -15.93
CA ASP A 258 -7.03 -1.28 -15.50
C ASP A 258 -7.20 -1.35 -13.98
N LEU A 259 -6.84 -2.48 -13.36
CA LEU A 259 -6.82 -2.60 -11.89
C LEU A 259 -5.86 -1.57 -11.25
N MET A 260 -4.67 -1.38 -11.83
CA MET A 260 -3.72 -0.35 -11.36
C MET A 260 -4.28 1.07 -11.56
N ASN A 261 -4.91 1.34 -12.68
CA ASN A 261 -5.48 2.66 -12.99
C ASN A 261 -6.67 2.99 -12.07
N GLN A 262 -7.52 2.01 -11.76
CA GLN A 262 -8.60 2.13 -10.79
C GLN A 262 -8.06 2.36 -9.37
N SER A 263 -6.98 1.68 -9.00
CA SER A 263 -6.28 1.94 -7.73
C SER A 263 -5.78 3.39 -7.67
N GLN A 264 -5.12 3.91 -8.71
CA GLN A 264 -4.71 5.32 -8.75
C GLN A 264 -5.89 6.26 -8.60
N LEU A 265 -6.98 6.03 -9.34
CA LEU A 265 -8.17 6.88 -9.27
C LEU A 265 -8.76 6.90 -7.84
N SER A 266 -8.78 5.74 -7.18
CA SER A 266 -9.18 5.61 -5.78
C SER A 266 -8.23 6.35 -4.83
N CYS A 267 -6.91 6.26 -5.04
CA CYS A 267 -5.91 7.01 -4.27
C CYS A 267 -6.07 8.54 -4.41
N VAL A 268 -6.45 9.03 -5.59
CA VAL A 268 -6.71 10.45 -5.84
C VAL A 268 -8.03 10.89 -5.19
N ASN A 269 -9.13 10.22 -5.55
CA ASN A 269 -10.47 10.70 -5.22
C ASN A 269 -10.92 10.31 -3.81
N LEU A 270 -10.67 9.06 -3.41
CA LEU A 270 -11.21 8.50 -2.17
C LEU A 270 -10.20 8.54 -1.03
N TYR A 271 -8.93 8.25 -1.29
CA TYR A 271 -7.90 8.29 -0.26
C TYR A 271 -7.15 9.62 -0.19
N GLN A 272 -7.24 10.46 -1.23
CA GLN A 272 -6.61 11.78 -1.27
C GLN A 272 -5.14 11.75 -0.83
N CYS A 273 -4.37 10.83 -1.43
CA CYS A 273 -2.94 10.64 -1.17
C CYS A 273 -2.06 10.81 -2.41
N SER A 274 -2.58 11.35 -3.52
CA SER A 274 -1.74 11.75 -4.67
C SER A 274 -1.18 13.17 -4.50
N CYS A 275 -0.45 13.64 -5.51
CA CYS A 275 -0.04 15.03 -5.67
C CYS A 275 0.06 15.39 -7.16
N GLN A 276 0.20 16.68 -7.48
CA GLN A 276 0.23 17.17 -8.86
C GLN A 276 1.33 16.52 -9.69
N GLU A 277 2.53 16.33 -9.11
CA GLU A 277 3.68 15.75 -9.78
C GLU A 277 3.47 14.26 -10.07
N LEU A 278 2.89 13.52 -9.13
CA LEU A 278 2.49 12.13 -9.34
C LEU A 278 1.45 12.03 -10.45
N ASP A 279 0.41 12.86 -10.42
CA ASP A 279 -0.67 12.82 -11.40
C ASP A 279 -0.17 13.17 -12.82
N LYS A 280 0.74 14.16 -12.93
CA LYS A 280 1.41 14.50 -14.19
C LYS A 280 2.27 13.34 -14.70
N LEU A 281 3.12 12.75 -13.84
CA LEU A 281 4.00 11.64 -14.21
C LEU A 281 3.19 10.41 -14.65
N ILE A 282 2.12 10.06 -13.94
CA ILE A 282 1.23 8.93 -14.28
C ILE A 282 0.56 9.16 -15.64
N THR A 283 0.10 10.38 -15.91
CA THR A 283 -0.49 10.74 -17.20
C THR A 283 0.51 10.54 -18.34
N ILE A 284 1.76 10.99 -18.16
CA ILE A 284 2.84 10.81 -19.13
C ILE A 284 3.16 9.33 -19.31
N CYS A 285 3.32 8.56 -18.23
CA CYS A 285 3.56 7.11 -18.28
C CYS A 285 2.46 6.40 -19.11
N ARG A 286 1.18 6.68 -18.87
CA ARG A 286 0.10 6.09 -19.67
C ARG A 286 0.21 6.49 -21.15
N SER A 287 0.47 7.75 -21.44
CA SER A 287 0.66 8.23 -22.82
C SER A 287 1.90 7.63 -23.50
N ALA A 288 2.88 7.17 -22.72
CA ALA A 288 4.10 6.53 -23.19
C ALA A 288 3.96 5.03 -23.45
N GLY A 289 2.79 4.45 -23.15
CA GLY A 289 2.47 3.05 -23.44
C GLY A 289 2.37 2.14 -22.22
N ALA A 290 2.31 2.68 -20.99
CA ALA A 290 1.94 1.87 -19.84
C ALA A 290 0.46 1.48 -19.90
N PHE A 291 0.16 0.19 -19.71
CA PHE A 291 -1.21 -0.31 -19.58
C PHE A 291 -1.85 0.19 -18.28
N GLY A 292 -1.06 0.23 -17.21
CA GLY A 292 -1.45 0.74 -15.91
C GLY A 292 -0.34 1.54 -15.27
N SER A 293 -0.69 2.65 -14.62
CA SER A 293 0.26 3.45 -13.84
C SER A 293 -0.43 4.06 -12.62
N ARG A 294 0.24 3.97 -11.47
CA ARG A 294 -0.25 4.44 -10.17
C ARG A 294 0.91 4.89 -9.27
N LEU A 295 0.62 5.69 -8.25
CA LEU A 295 1.56 5.95 -7.17
C LEU A 295 1.91 4.65 -6.43
N THR A 296 3.07 4.60 -5.77
CA THR A 296 3.44 3.51 -4.87
C THR A 296 3.93 4.03 -3.52
N GLY A 297 3.81 3.21 -2.48
CA GLY A 297 4.06 3.62 -1.10
C GLY A 297 2.92 4.50 -0.55
N ALA A 298 3.28 5.48 0.28
CA ALA A 298 2.30 6.31 0.99
C ALA A 298 1.62 7.37 0.11
N GLY A 299 2.27 7.81 -0.96
CA GLY A 299 1.83 8.96 -1.75
C GLY A 299 2.28 10.31 -1.18
N TRP A 300 1.58 11.38 -1.56
CA TRP A 300 1.94 12.80 -1.36
C TRP A 300 3.33 13.16 -1.92
N GLY A 301 3.73 12.46 -2.99
CA GLY A 301 5.06 12.49 -3.58
C GLY A 301 5.63 11.07 -3.70
N GLY A 302 6.93 10.98 -3.96
CA GLY A 302 7.65 9.73 -4.14
C GLY A 302 7.47 9.14 -5.53
N CYS A 303 7.25 7.83 -5.61
CA CYS A 303 7.34 7.09 -6.86
C CYS A 303 5.98 6.72 -7.45
N THR A 304 6.03 6.44 -8.74
CA THR A 304 5.02 5.71 -9.50
C THR A 304 5.52 4.32 -9.85
N VAL A 305 4.60 3.40 -10.11
CA VAL A 305 4.86 2.08 -10.68
C VAL A 305 3.99 1.90 -11.91
N SER A 306 4.60 1.54 -13.03
CA SER A 306 3.95 1.42 -14.33
C SER A 306 4.14 0.02 -14.91
N LEU A 307 3.05 -0.61 -15.36
CA LEU A 307 3.06 -1.90 -16.05
C LEU A 307 3.26 -1.66 -17.56
N VAL A 308 4.34 -2.20 -18.09
CA VAL A 308 4.76 -1.99 -19.49
C VAL A 308 5.06 -3.34 -20.13
N LYS A 309 4.77 -3.50 -21.42
CA LYS A 309 5.23 -4.66 -22.18
C LYS A 309 6.75 -4.65 -22.24
N LYS A 310 7.39 -5.79 -21.94
CA LYS A 310 8.84 -5.90 -21.84
C LYS A 310 9.58 -5.42 -23.09
N SER A 311 9.04 -5.67 -24.29
CA SER A 311 9.62 -5.24 -25.56
C SER A 311 9.55 -3.73 -25.81
N ASP A 312 8.68 -3.01 -25.09
CA ASP A 312 8.47 -1.56 -25.25
C ASP A 312 9.12 -0.73 -24.14
N ALA A 313 9.82 -1.38 -23.19
CA ALA A 313 10.32 -0.76 -21.98
C ALA A 313 11.32 0.38 -22.23
N ASP A 314 12.28 0.19 -23.15
CA ASP A 314 13.29 1.22 -23.45
C ASP A 314 12.64 2.46 -24.08
N ARG A 315 11.78 2.26 -25.09
CA ARG A 315 11.02 3.35 -25.73
C ARG A 315 10.13 4.09 -24.72
N PHE A 316 9.51 3.35 -23.80
CA PHE A 316 8.72 3.93 -22.72
C PHE A 316 9.58 4.83 -21.83
N ILE A 317 10.74 4.35 -21.38
CA ILE A 317 11.66 5.11 -20.51
C ILE A 317 12.15 6.37 -21.20
N GLU A 318 12.59 6.28 -22.46
CA GLU A 318 13.04 7.43 -23.25
C GLU A 318 11.97 8.52 -23.33
N LYS A 319 10.72 8.14 -23.60
CA LYS A 319 9.61 9.10 -23.68
C LYS A 319 9.30 9.75 -22.34
N VAL A 320 9.31 8.99 -21.24
CA VAL A 320 9.10 9.56 -19.89
C VAL A 320 10.26 10.48 -19.50
N LEU A 321 11.50 10.12 -19.81
CA LEU A 321 12.68 10.97 -19.63
C LEU A 321 12.51 12.30 -20.37
N GLN A 322 12.11 12.25 -21.64
CA GLN A 322 11.92 13.45 -22.44
C GLN A 322 10.78 14.35 -21.94
N GLU A 323 9.60 13.78 -21.68
CA GLU A 323 8.39 14.57 -21.41
C GLU A 323 8.25 15.04 -19.95
N PHE A 324 8.76 14.25 -18.99
CA PHE A 324 8.67 14.61 -17.56
C PHE A 324 9.97 15.23 -17.04
N TYR A 325 11.12 14.63 -17.37
CA TYR A 325 12.42 15.04 -16.83
C TYR A 325 13.23 15.93 -17.78
N GLY A 326 12.88 16.05 -19.06
CA GLY A 326 13.64 16.83 -20.05
C GLY A 326 13.70 18.33 -19.76
N THR A 327 12.89 18.82 -18.82
CA THR A 327 12.91 20.20 -18.30
C THR A 327 13.62 20.35 -16.96
N ILE A 328 14.13 19.25 -16.39
CA ILE A 328 14.79 19.20 -15.08
C ILE A 328 16.30 19.11 -15.35
N ASP A 329 17.09 19.99 -14.73
CA ASP A 329 18.55 19.99 -14.85
C ASP A 329 19.09 18.67 -14.24
N ASN A 330 19.42 17.70 -15.09
CA ASN A 330 19.47 16.28 -14.71
C ASN A 330 20.92 15.80 -14.59
N THR A 331 21.55 16.03 -13.44
CA THR A 331 22.85 15.40 -13.12
C THR A 331 22.70 13.97 -12.60
N ASP A 332 21.48 13.46 -12.39
CA ASP A 332 21.24 12.14 -11.80
C ASP A 332 20.34 11.28 -12.71
N ASN A 333 20.96 10.45 -13.56
CA ASN A 333 20.28 9.51 -14.47
C ASN A 333 19.49 8.38 -13.76
N ARG A 334 19.30 8.47 -12.44
CA ARG A 334 18.77 7.39 -11.60
C ARG A 334 17.39 7.73 -11.03
N LEU A 335 16.50 8.37 -11.79
CA LEU A 335 15.12 8.71 -11.37
C LEU A 335 14.04 7.80 -11.99
N ILE A 336 14.42 6.92 -12.91
CA ILE A 336 13.54 5.94 -13.54
C ILE A 336 14.32 4.64 -13.81
N PHE A 337 13.72 3.49 -13.50
CA PHE A 337 14.36 2.19 -13.70
C PHE A 337 13.35 1.04 -13.82
N ILE A 338 13.76 -0.04 -14.47
CA ILE A 338 13.01 -1.31 -14.52
C ILE A 338 13.26 -2.08 -13.22
N SER A 339 12.19 -2.55 -12.58
CA SER A 339 12.25 -3.35 -11.36
C SER A 339 11.80 -4.80 -11.62
N GLN A 340 12.44 -5.73 -10.92
CA GLN A 340 12.07 -7.14 -10.87
C GLN A 340 11.99 -7.61 -9.40
N PRO A 341 11.20 -8.65 -9.09
CA PRO A 341 11.09 -9.15 -7.73
C PRO A 341 12.43 -9.65 -7.17
N GLY A 342 12.94 -8.94 -6.17
CA GLY A 342 14.27 -9.15 -5.61
C GLY A 342 14.35 -10.21 -4.52
N ARG A 343 15.57 -10.40 -4.00
CA ARG A 343 15.87 -11.28 -2.86
C ARG A 343 15.41 -10.66 -1.53
N PRO A 344 15.11 -11.49 -0.52
CA PRO A 344 14.84 -10.97 0.81
C PRO A 344 16.12 -10.49 1.51
N ALA A 345 15.93 -9.72 2.58
CA ALA A 345 17.00 -9.29 3.47
C ALA A 345 17.79 -10.50 3.99
N GLY A 346 19.11 -10.35 4.11
CA GLY A 346 19.98 -11.44 4.49
C GLY A 346 21.34 -10.95 4.98
N ILE A 347 22.12 -11.89 5.52
CA ILE A 347 23.48 -11.64 6.00
C ILE A 347 24.44 -12.02 4.89
N MET A 348 25.35 -11.10 4.56
CA MET A 348 26.43 -11.35 3.62
C MET A 348 27.71 -11.64 4.40
N PHE A 349 28.29 -12.82 4.18
CA PHE A 349 29.61 -13.17 4.69
C PHE A 349 30.64 -12.78 3.64
N MET A 350 31.47 -11.77 3.93
CA MET A 350 32.64 -11.48 3.10
C MET A 350 33.62 -12.64 3.27
N ARG A 351 33.94 -13.30 2.16
CA ARG A 351 34.94 -14.36 2.11
C ARG A 351 36.33 -13.78 1.91
#